data_AF-A0A354DIB4-F1
#
_entry.id   AF-A0A354DIB4-F1
#
_cell.length_a   1.000
_cell.length_b   1.000
_cell.length_c   1.000
_cell.angle_alpha   90.00
_cell.angle_beta   90.00
_cell.angle_gamma   90.00
#
_symmetry.space_group_name_H-M   'P 1'
#
loop_
_entity.id
_entity.type
_entity.pdbx_description
1 polymer ?
#
loop_
_entity_poly.entity_id
_entity_poly.type
_entity_poly.pdbx_seq_one_letter_code
_entity_poly.pdbx_strand_id
1 'polypeptide(L)'
;KEEGGRVYGLRQKGKKIEGETQGMVEIVPGRHDVNLRKVNPGDKIWKTSDPELDRRLRKTFENEQLYRLFPLSITAKGKVGEPMSSCWMDVEKGHVVKIKSEMPLEKALKRPLSQDYLQEQWGRLGGTVYQLQQLTFASEEEVIIPVKELNRMRRDAVEQLTRLRQEPPHYKRNQVLFKETAPKKEDGKKRSPQLRVLCRTLEQVEAAAGTKVEEIYADFEFVKDYPQAVALAHEQGKKITLATPRVHMPGENGFLQSILKANPDGILIRNMAGVYFYQKEGTQLPLYGDFSLNIANHLAANLFLDRGLERVTPSYDLNIQQMIDLISHGPASKVELVIHQHLPMFHTEHCIYCTFLSEGTDY
;
A
#
# COMPACT_ATOMS: atom_id res chain seq x y z
N LYS A 1 -19.97 30.12 -10.32
CA LYS A 1 -20.05 29.69 -8.90
C LYS A 1 -21.25 28.78 -8.79
N GLU A 2 -21.03 27.54 -8.36
CA GLU A 2 -22.10 26.60 -8.10
C GLU A 2 -22.89 27.06 -6.87
N GLU A 3 -24.22 26.88 -6.89
CA GLU A 3 -25.08 27.19 -5.76
C GLU A 3 -25.21 25.94 -4.89
N GLY A 4 -25.05 26.09 -3.57
CA GLY A 4 -25.05 24.98 -2.62
C GLY A 4 -25.77 25.38 -1.34
N GLY A 5 -26.49 24.43 -0.76
CA GLY A 5 -27.37 24.71 0.38
C GLY A 5 -27.84 23.43 1.06
N ARG A 6 -28.39 23.55 2.27
CA ARG A 6 -28.85 22.37 3.02
C ARG A 6 -30.19 21.90 2.47
N VAL A 7 -30.31 20.59 2.21
CA VAL A 7 -31.58 19.97 1.83
C VAL A 7 -32.34 19.57 3.10
N TYR A 8 -33.56 20.07 3.25
CA TYR A 8 -34.41 19.81 4.42
C TYR A 8 -35.45 18.71 4.16
N GLY A 9 -35.68 18.37 2.89
CA GLY A 9 -36.55 17.25 2.55
C GLY A 9 -36.57 16.93 1.07
N LEU A 10 -37.06 15.74 0.78
CA LEU A 10 -37.39 15.30 -0.56
C LEU A 10 -38.91 15.14 -0.66
N ARG A 11 -39.46 15.45 -1.83
CA ARG A 11 -40.87 15.22 -2.16
C ARG A 11 -41.00 14.49 -3.48
N GLN A 12 -42.12 13.80 -3.66
CA GLN A 12 -42.52 13.24 -4.94
C GLN A 12 -44.01 13.46 -5.11
N LYS A 13 -44.38 14.11 -6.22
CA LYS A 13 -45.76 14.55 -6.47
C LYS A 13 -46.30 15.38 -5.30
N GLY A 14 -45.46 16.28 -4.76
CA GLY A 14 -45.79 17.16 -3.65
C GLY A 14 -45.87 16.52 -2.24
N LYS A 15 -45.73 15.20 -2.09
CA LYS A 15 -45.72 14.52 -0.79
C LYS A 15 -44.30 14.32 -0.27
N LYS A 16 -44.07 14.59 1.02
CA LYS A 16 -42.77 14.34 1.68
C LYS A 16 -42.44 12.85 1.63
N ILE A 17 -41.20 12.53 1.30
CA ILE A 17 -40.65 11.17 1.32
C ILE A 17 -39.64 11.05 2.46
N GLU A 18 -39.61 9.87 3.09
CA GLU A 18 -38.59 9.46 4.04
C GLU A 18 -37.95 8.16 3.53
N GLY A 19 -36.61 8.06 3.57
CA GLY A 19 -35.85 6.92 3.05
C GLY A 19 -35.46 7.03 1.57
N GLU A 20 -35.12 5.88 0.97
CA GLU A 20 -34.68 5.77 -0.42
C GLU A 20 -35.85 5.88 -1.41
N THR A 21 -35.61 6.54 -2.55
CA THR A 21 -36.62 6.71 -3.60
C THR A 21 -35.98 6.65 -4.98
N GLN A 22 -36.76 6.29 -5.99
CA GLN A 22 -36.35 6.21 -7.39
C GLN A 22 -37.26 7.06 -8.27
N GLY A 23 -36.69 7.54 -9.37
CA GLY A 23 -37.38 8.38 -10.35
C GLY A 23 -37.31 9.87 -10.01
N MET A 24 -38.29 10.63 -10.50
CA MET A 24 -38.30 12.09 -10.35
C MET A 24 -38.62 12.49 -8.92
N VAL A 25 -37.75 13.31 -8.34
CA VAL A 25 -37.85 13.83 -6.97
C VAL A 25 -37.75 15.35 -6.97
N GLU A 26 -38.48 15.97 -6.06
CA GLU A 26 -38.43 17.39 -5.75
C GLU A 26 -37.52 17.58 -4.53
N ILE A 27 -36.47 18.38 -4.67
CA ILE A 27 -35.54 18.71 -3.58
C ILE A 27 -36.01 20.01 -2.92
N VAL A 28 -36.15 19.99 -1.60
CA VAL A 28 -36.56 21.16 -0.82
C VAL A 28 -35.35 21.72 -0.06
N PRO A 29 -34.67 22.77 -0.59
CA PRO A 29 -33.58 23.43 0.10
C PRO A 29 -34.08 24.31 1.26
N GLY A 30 -33.17 24.75 2.11
CA GLY A 30 -33.45 25.73 3.16
C GLY A 30 -33.94 27.06 2.60
N ARG A 31 -34.70 27.80 3.42
CA ARG A 31 -35.14 29.14 3.04
C ARG A 31 -33.91 30.03 2.87
N HIS A 32 -33.68 30.49 1.64
CA HIS A 32 -32.53 31.30 1.21
C HIS A 32 -31.19 30.57 1.04
N ASP A 33 -31.16 29.25 1.19
CA ASP A 33 -29.91 28.47 1.05
C ASP A 33 -29.47 28.34 -0.42
N VAL A 34 -30.41 28.37 -1.37
CA VAL A 34 -30.12 28.20 -2.81
C VAL A 34 -30.83 29.29 -3.61
N ASN A 35 -30.09 30.02 -4.44
CA ASN A 35 -30.69 30.95 -5.37
C ASN A 35 -31.23 30.21 -6.62
N LEU A 36 -32.50 29.83 -6.58
CA LEU A 36 -33.16 29.09 -7.66
C LEU A 36 -33.14 29.78 -9.02
N ARG A 37 -32.91 31.10 -9.10
CA ARG A 37 -32.79 31.82 -10.38
C ARG A 37 -31.51 31.48 -11.14
N LYS A 38 -30.55 30.84 -10.48
CA LYS A 38 -29.27 30.44 -11.06
C LYS A 38 -29.18 28.94 -11.34
N VAL A 39 -30.24 28.19 -11.05
CA VAL A 39 -30.32 26.74 -11.30
C VAL A 39 -31.05 26.51 -12.61
N ASN A 40 -30.46 25.76 -13.52
CA ASN A 40 -30.99 25.50 -14.85
C ASN A 40 -31.28 24.00 -15.07
N PRO A 41 -32.23 23.66 -15.95
CA PRO A 41 -32.41 22.28 -16.39
C PRO A 41 -31.12 21.71 -16.99
N GLY A 42 -30.69 20.53 -16.49
CA GLY A 42 -29.45 19.87 -16.91
C GLY A 42 -28.28 20.03 -15.92
N ASP A 43 -28.39 20.92 -14.94
CA ASP A 43 -27.39 21.06 -13.90
C ASP A 43 -27.25 19.76 -13.08
N LYS A 44 -26.00 19.38 -12.79
CA LYS A 44 -25.69 18.22 -11.95
C LYS A 44 -25.88 18.58 -10.49
N ILE A 45 -26.44 17.63 -9.72
CA ILE A 45 -26.62 17.78 -8.28
C ILE A 45 -25.60 16.89 -7.57
N TRP A 46 -24.76 17.50 -6.75
CA TRP A 46 -23.76 16.80 -5.95
C TRP A 46 -24.25 16.61 -4.52
N LYS A 47 -24.26 15.36 -4.05
CA LYS A 47 -24.57 15.05 -2.65
C LYS A 47 -23.31 15.21 -1.81
N THR A 48 -23.25 16.28 -1.00
CA THR A 48 -22.07 16.61 -0.17
C THR A 48 -22.20 16.15 1.28
N SER A 49 -23.41 15.83 1.75
CA SER A 49 -23.66 15.31 3.10
C SER A 49 -24.86 14.36 3.09
N ASP A 50 -24.74 13.28 3.87
CA ASP A 50 -25.78 12.26 4.03
C ASP A 50 -25.81 11.76 5.48
N PRO A 51 -26.71 12.27 6.32
CA PRO A 51 -26.80 11.87 7.72
C PRO A 51 -27.06 10.37 7.94
N GLU A 52 -27.70 9.69 6.99
CA GLU A 52 -27.97 8.26 7.10
C GLU A 52 -26.71 7.44 6.77
N LEU A 53 -26.00 7.81 5.70
CA LEU A 53 -24.68 7.27 5.40
C LEU A 53 -23.71 7.51 6.56
N ASP A 54 -23.65 8.74 7.09
CA ASP A 54 -22.78 9.10 8.21
C ASP A 54 -23.10 8.25 9.44
N ARG A 55 -24.40 8.05 9.77
CA ARG A 55 -24.81 7.18 10.87
C ARG A 55 -24.42 5.72 10.62
N ARG A 56 -24.56 5.23 9.37
CA ARG A 56 -24.16 3.88 8.99
C ARG A 56 -22.65 3.69 9.10
N LEU A 57 -21.86 4.65 8.62
CA LEU A 57 -20.41 4.65 8.72
C LEU A 57 -19.97 4.75 10.18
N ARG A 58 -20.57 5.64 10.98
CA ARG A 58 -20.32 5.73 12.42
C ARG A 58 -20.51 4.40 13.13
N LYS A 59 -21.58 3.65 12.83
CA LYS A 59 -21.78 2.30 13.39
C LYS A 59 -20.63 1.32 13.08
N THR A 60 -19.86 1.52 12.00
CA THR A 60 -18.75 0.63 11.68
C THR A 60 -17.52 0.89 12.52
N PHE A 61 -17.28 2.12 13.01
CA PHE A 61 -16.06 2.46 13.76
C PHE A 61 -16.29 2.96 15.20
N GLU A 62 -17.49 3.41 15.56
CA GLU A 62 -17.83 3.84 16.93
C GLU A 62 -17.95 2.66 17.89
N ASN A 63 -18.27 1.47 17.37
CA ASN A 63 -18.24 0.24 18.14
C ASN A 63 -16.99 -0.55 17.75
N GLU A 64 -16.22 -1.02 18.73
CA GLU A 64 -15.19 -2.05 18.55
C GLU A 64 -15.84 -3.41 18.20
N GLN A 65 -16.54 -3.46 17.07
CA GLN A 65 -17.00 -4.72 16.51
C GLN A 65 -15.84 -5.35 15.76
N LEU A 66 -15.41 -6.52 16.24
CA LEU A 66 -14.41 -7.32 15.57
C LEU A 66 -14.95 -7.69 14.18
N TYR A 67 -14.34 -7.13 13.13
CA TYR A 67 -14.74 -7.33 11.73
C TYR A 67 -14.65 -8.77 11.24
N ARG A 68 -13.95 -9.64 11.99
CA ARG A 68 -13.78 -11.05 11.63
C ARG A 68 -13.75 -11.91 12.90
N LEU A 69 -14.73 -12.80 13.01
CA LEU A 69 -14.76 -13.84 14.03
C LEU A 69 -14.20 -15.14 13.45
N PHE A 70 -13.39 -15.84 14.25
CA PHE A 70 -12.73 -17.08 13.87
C PHE A 70 -13.57 -18.29 14.32
N PRO A 71 -13.82 -19.25 13.42
CA PRO A 71 -14.62 -20.43 13.75
C PRO A 71 -13.91 -21.33 14.77
N LEU A 72 -14.64 -21.70 15.83
CA LEU A 72 -14.25 -22.69 16.82
C LEU A 72 -15.04 -23.98 16.65
N SER A 73 -14.31 -25.10 16.72
CA SER A 73 -14.89 -26.43 16.87
C SER A 73 -14.59 -26.96 18.27
N ILE A 74 -15.60 -27.47 18.96
CA ILE A 74 -15.49 -27.97 20.32
C ILE A 74 -15.92 -29.44 20.37
N THR A 75 -15.10 -30.29 20.99
CA THR A 75 -15.47 -31.67 21.32
C THR A 75 -15.36 -31.89 22.80
N ALA A 76 -16.43 -32.38 23.40
CA ALA A 76 -16.49 -32.68 24.83
C ALA A 76 -16.87 -34.13 25.10
N LYS A 77 -16.28 -34.70 26.15
CA LYS A 77 -16.55 -36.05 26.63
C LYS A 77 -16.65 -36.07 28.15
N GLY A 78 -17.50 -36.94 28.66
CA GLY A 78 -17.74 -37.05 30.10
C GLY A 78 -18.23 -38.44 30.52
N LYS A 79 -17.93 -38.80 31.77
CA LYS A 79 -18.43 -40.00 32.46
C LYS A 79 -18.71 -39.66 33.92
N VAL A 80 -19.73 -40.27 34.52
CA VAL A 80 -20.05 -40.04 35.95
C VAL A 80 -18.84 -40.42 36.82
N GLY A 81 -18.53 -39.56 37.79
CA GLY A 81 -17.39 -39.74 38.70
C GLY A 81 -16.04 -39.27 38.13
N GLU A 82 -15.98 -38.90 36.85
CA GLU A 82 -14.76 -38.40 36.20
C GLU A 82 -14.91 -36.94 35.77
N PRO A 83 -13.80 -36.16 35.73
CA PRO A 83 -13.83 -34.82 35.16
C PRO A 83 -14.22 -34.82 33.68
N MET A 84 -15.03 -33.84 33.28
CA MET A 84 -15.35 -33.56 31.89
C MET A 84 -14.09 -33.12 31.15
N SER A 85 -13.83 -33.67 29.97
CA SER A 85 -12.75 -33.26 29.08
C SER A 85 -13.31 -32.55 27.85
N SER A 86 -12.78 -31.38 27.54
CA SER A 86 -13.15 -30.59 26.36
C SER A 86 -11.92 -30.24 25.52
N CYS A 87 -12.08 -30.24 24.20
CA CYS A 87 -11.07 -29.92 23.21
C CYS A 87 -11.61 -28.79 22.34
N TRP A 88 -10.91 -27.66 22.31
CA TRP A 88 -11.30 -26.44 21.60
C TRP A 88 -10.31 -26.18 20.49
N MET A 89 -10.79 -26.12 19.25
CA MET A 89 -9.95 -25.98 18.06
C MET A 89 -10.29 -24.70 17.31
N ASP A 90 -9.29 -23.88 17.08
CA ASP A 90 -9.31 -22.81 16.09
C ASP A 90 -9.20 -23.43 14.69
N VAL A 91 -10.31 -23.43 13.94
CA VAL A 91 -10.39 -24.15 12.66
C VAL A 91 -9.48 -23.53 11.59
N GLU A 92 -9.20 -22.23 11.66
CA GLU A 92 -8.39 -21.55 10.65
C GLU A 92 -6.88 -21.70 10.91
N LYS A 93 -6.46 -21.62 12.17
CA LYS A 93 -5.04 -21.75 12.56
C LYS A 93 -4.63 -23.18 12.93
N GLY A 94 -5.59 -24.05 13.21
CA GLY A 94 -5.35 -25.40 13.70
C GLY A 94 -4.85 -25.48 15.15
N HIS A 95 -4.92 -24.38 15.90
CA HIS A 95 -4.54 -24.38 17.33
C HIS A 95 -5.57 -25.14 18.15
N VAL A 96 -5.09 -25.95 19.10
CA VAL A 96 -5.93 -26.82 19.91
C VAL A 96 -5.61 -26.63 21.39
N VAL A 97 -6.64 -26.39 22.20
CA VAL A 97 -6.56 -26.31 23.65
C VAL A 97 -7.43 -27.39 24.28
N LYS A 98 -6.91 -28.10 25.28
CA LYS A 98 -7.65 -29.11 26.04
C LYS A 98 -7.88 -28.62 27.46
N ILE A 99 -9.14 -28.57 27.88
CA ILE A 99 -9.55 -28.14 29.22
C ILE A 99 -10.31 -29.27 29.91
N LYS A 100 -9.95 -29.57 31.16
CA LYS A 100 -10.69 -30.46 32.04
C LYS A 100 -11.49 -29.67 33.07
N SER A 101 -12.61 -30.22 33.53
CA SER A 101 -13.28 -29.68 34.71
C SER A 101 -12.44 -29.94 35.97
N GLU A 102 -12.57 -29.08 36.97
CA GLU A 102 -11.95 -29.25 38.29
C GLU A 102 -12.75 -30.19 39.18
N MET A 103 -14.02 -30.42 38.83
CA MET A 103 -14.92 -31.32 39.55
C MET A 103 -15.38 -32.48 38.66
N PRO A 104 -15.66 -33.65 39.24
CA PRO A 104 -16.21 -34.77 38.51
C PRO A 104 -17.64 -34.49 38.04
N LEU A 105 -18.05 -35.17 36.98
CA LEU A 105 -19.43 -35.17 36.53
C LEU A 105 -20.30 -35.99 37.49
N GLU A 106 -21.47 -35.47 37.81
CA GLU A 106 -22.45 -36.17 38.64
C GLU A 106 -23.56 -36.77 37.79
N LYS A 107 -24.25 -37.79 38.30
CA LYS A 107 -25.42 -38.36 37.63
C LYS A 107 -26.57 -37.34 37.66
N ALA A 108 -27.15 -37.05 36.50
CA ALA A 108 -28.26 -36.13 36.41
C ALA A 108 -29.54 -36.74 37.00
N LEU A 109 -30.24 -35.99 37.85
CA LEU A 109 -31.51 -36.40 38.46
C LEU A 109 -32.74 -35.80 37.78
N LYS A 110 -32.60 -34.62 37.14
CA LYS A 110 -33.74 -33.87 36.54
C LYS A 110 -33.43 -33.23 35.19
N ARG A 111 -32.19 -32.80 34.96
CA ARG A 111 -31.77 -32.07 33.76
C ARG A 111 -30.40 -32.57 33.32
N PRO A 112 -30.32 -33.58 32.45
CA PRO A 112 -29.05 -34.03 31.91
C PRO A 112 -28.41 -32.94 31.04
N LEU A 113 -27.08 -32.95 31.01
CA LEU A 113 -26.29 -32.09 30.16
C LEU A 113 -26.51 -32.48 28.70
N SER A 114 -27.16 -31.62 27.93
CA SER A 114 -27.40 -31.84 26.49
C SER A 114 -26.37 -31.10 25.63
N GLN A 115 -26.20 -31.56 24.39
CA GLN A 115 -25.37 -30.85 23.40
C GLN A 115 -25.87 -29.43 23.16
N ASP A 116 -27.19 -29.24 23.04
CA ASP A 116 -27.80 -27.91 22.83
C ASP A 116 -27.52 -26.96 23.98
N TYR A 117 -27.56 -27.47 25.23
CA TYR A 117 -27.24 -26.67 26.40
C TYR A 117 -25.76 -26.26 26.44
N LEU A 118 -24.86 -27.19 26.08
CA LEU A 118 -23.44 -26.87 25.93
C LEU A 118 -23.19 -25.85 24.82
N GLN A 119 -23.88 -25.98 23.67
CA GLN A 119 -23.80 -25.01 22.58
C GLN A 119 -24.28 -23.62 23.03
N GLU A 120 -25.34 -23.55 23.82
CA GLU A 120 -25.82 -22.28 24.40
C GLU A 120 -24.81 -21.68 25.39
N GLN A 121 -24.22 -22.48 26.29
CA GLN A 121 -23.30 -21.96 27.31
C GLN A 121 -21.92 -21.62 26.74
N TRP A 122 -21.38 -22.47 25.88
CA TRP A 122 -20.05 -22.30 25.28
C TRP A 122 -20.06 -21.44 24.02
N GLY A 123 -21.22 -21.27 23.36
CA GLY A 123 -21.40 -20.35 22.24
C GLY A 123 -21.46 -18.87 22.63
N ARG A 124 -21.58 -18.55 23.93
CA ARG A 124 -21.51 -17.18 24.47
C ARG A 124 -20.07 -16.64 24.44
N LEU A 125 -19.57 -16.37 23.24
CA LEU A 125 -18.21 -15.91 22.93
C LEU A 125 -18.12 -14.40 22.67
N GLY A 126 -19.11 -13.63 23.14
CA GLY A 126 -19.11 -12.17 23.03
C GLY A 126 -17.87 -11.54 23.66
N GLY A 127 -17.29 -10.53 23.00
CA GLY A 127 -16.06 -9.88 23.43
C GLY A 127 -14.77 -10.66 23.09
N THR A 128 -14.89 -11.75 22.32
CA THR A 128 -13.76 -12.56 21.87
C THR A 128 -13.68 -12.55 20.34
N VAL A 129 -12.53 -12.91 19.79
CA VAL A 129 -12.33 -13.04 18.33
C VAL A 129 -12.95 -14.32 17.75
N TYR A 130 -13.78 -15.04 18.50
CA TYR A 130 -14.24 -16.37 18.15
C TYR A 130 -15.76 -16.47 17.97
N GLN A 131 -16.18 -17.38 17.10
CA GLN A 131 -17.56 -17.80 16.94
C GLN A 131 -17.65 -19.32 16.97
N LEU A 132 -18.68 -19.86 17.62
CA LEU A 132 -18.87 -21.31 17.68
C LEU A 132 -19.40 -21.81 16.33
N GLN A 133 -18.64 -22.67 15.67
CA GLN A 133 -19.05 -23.31 14.41
C GLN A 133 -19.68 -24.67 14.66
N GLN A 134 -19.06 -25.49 15.52
CA GLN A 134 -19.51 -26.85 15.79
C GLN A 134 -19.22 -27.23 17.23
N LEU A 135 -20.14 -27.96 17.85
CA LEU A 135 -19.94 -28.60 19.14
C LEU A 135 -20.42 -30.04 19.07
N THR A 136 -19.60 -30.97 19.55
CA THR A 136 -19.96 -32.37 19.74
C THR A 136 -19.80 -32.76 21.20
N PHE A 137 -20.80 -33.46 21.75
CA PHE A 137 -20.76 -33.95 23.12
C PHE A 137 -21.10 -35.43 23.18
N ALA A 138 -20.29 -36.21 23.91
CA ALA A 138 -20.54 -37.62 24.13
C ALA A 138 -20.40 -37.98 25.63
N SER A 139 -21.37 -38.71 26.15
CA SER A 139 -21.37 -39.25 27.51
C SER A 139 -22.00 -40.64 27.50
N GLU A 140 -21.45 -41.57 28.30
CA GLU A 140 -22.02 -42.92 28.47
C GLU A 140 -23.32 -42.89 29.30
N GLU A 141 -23.44 -41.89 30.17
CA GLU A 141 -24.55 -41.75 31.12
C GLU A 141 -25.10 -40.31 31.11
N GLU A 142 -26.31 -40.14 31.66
CA GLU A 142 -26.87 -38.82 31.91
C GLU A 142 -26.09 -38.09 33.01
N VAL A 143 -25.26 -37.13 32.60
CA VAL A 143 -24.36 -36.37 33.48
C VAL A 143 -24.85 -34.94 33.70
N ILE A 144 -24.43 -34.32 34.79
CA ILE A 144 -24.63 -32.89 35.07
C ILE A 144 -23.34 -32.26 35.59
N ILE A 145 -23.14 -30.97 35.27
CA ILE A 145 -22.08 -30.14 35.83
C ILE A 145 -22.59 -28.72 36.09
N PRO A 146 -22.14 -28.02 37.14
CA PRO A 146 -22.56 -26.65 37.39
C PRO A 146 -22.23 -25.69 36.25
N VAL A 147 -23.13 -24.75 35.96
CA VAL A 147 -22.94 -23.73 34.91
C VAL A 147 -21.70 -22.86 35.16
N LYS A 148 -21.36 -22.63 36.43
CA LYS A 148 -20.14 -21.91 36.82
C LYS A 148 -18.89 -22.59 36.27
N GLU A 149 -18.87 -23.91 36.28
CA GLU A 149 -17.77 -24.74 35.77
C GLU A 149 -17.67 -24.64 34.25
N LEU A 150 -18.79 -24.79 33.53
CA LEU A 150 -18.84 -24.60 32.07
C LEU A 150 -18.31 -23.22 31.66
N ASN A 151 -18.68 -22.19 32.40
CA ASN A 151 -18.22 -20.82 32.16
C ASN A 151 -16.75 -20.60 32.49
N ARG A 152 -16.16 -21.33 33.46
CA ARG A 152 -14.72 -21.30 33.70
C ARG A 152 -14.00 -21.97 32.54
N MET A 153 -14.39 -23.20 32.19
CA MET A 153 -13.77 -23.96 31.09
C MET A 153 -13.78 -23.19 29.77
N ARG A 154 -14.88 -22.50 29.43
CA ARG A 154 -14.95 -21.62 28.25
C ARG A 154 -13.94 -20.49 28.32
N ARG A 155 -13.86 -19.78 29.46
CA ARG A 155 -12.94 -18.65 29.63
C ARG A 155 -11.49 -19.10 29.49
N ASP A 156 -11.12 -20.18 30.17
CA ASP A 156 -9.76 -20.73 30.14
C ASP A 156 -9.38 -21.17 28.72
N ALA A 157 -10.30 -21.84 28.00
CA ALA A 157 -10.08 -22.27 26.62
C ALA A 157 -9.85 -21.07 25.69
N VAL A 158 -10.71 -20.06 25.76
CA VAL A 158 -10.64 -18.88 24.90
C VAL A 158 -9.41 -18.03 25.20
N GLU A 159 -9.03 -17.88 26.46
CA GLU A 159 -7.82 -17.16 26.86
C GLU A 159 -6.57 -17.84 26.28
N GLN A 160 -6.46 -19.17 26.43
CA GLN A 160 -5.34 -19.93 25.88
C GLN A 160 -5.30 -19.90 24.34
N LEU A 161 -6.46 -20.05 23.68
CA LEU A 161 -6.53 -19.96 22.22
C LEU A 161 -6.14 -18.57 21.71
N THR A 162 -6.59 -17.51 22.41
CA THR A 162 -6.25 -16.12 22.07
C THR A 162 -4.75 -15.91 22.16
N ARG A 163 -4.12 -16.41 23.24
CA ARG A 163 -2.66 -16.35 23.42
C ARG A 163 -1.93 -17.05 22.27
N LEU A 164 -2.31 -18.28 21.94
CA LEU A 164 -1.70 -19.02 20.83
C LEU A 164 -1.86 -18.27 19.49
N ARG A 165 -3.01 -17.63 19.25
CA ARG A 165 -3.26 -16.87 18.02
C ARG A 165 -2.44 -15.58 17.93
N GLN A 166 -2.02 -15.00 19.05
CA GLN A 166 -1.14 -13.83 19.11
C GLN A 166 0.34 -14.18 18.88
N GLU A 167 0.71 -15.46 18.89
CA GLU A 167 2.09 -15.86 18.64
C GLU A 167 2.50 -15.52 17.20
N PRO A 168 3.68 -14.90 17.00
CA PRO A 168 4.16 -14.57 15.67
C PRO A 168 4.34 -15.85 14.86
N PRO A 169 4.01 -15.84 13.56
CA PRO A 169 4.18 -17.03 12.72
C PRO A 169 5.65 -17.45 12.73
N HIS A 170 5.90 -18.75 12.94
CA HIS A 170 7.24 -19.29 12.80
C HIS A 170 7.72 -19.13 11.36
N TYR A 171 8.72 -18.28 11.16
CA TYR A 171 9.36 -18.11 9.86
C TYR A 171 10.03 -19.42 9.45
N LYS A 172 9.48 -20.08 8.44
CA LYS A 172 10.15 -21.20 7.78
C LYS A 172 11.02 -20.62 6.66
N ARG A 173 12.35 -20.65 6.86
CA ARG A 173 13.29 -20.32 5.78
C ARG A 173 13.21 -21.43 4.74
N ASN A 174 12.44 -21.19 3.69
CA ASN A 174 12.42 -22.09 2.54
C ASN A 174 13.79 -22.03 1.85
N GLN A 175 14.38 -23.19 1.56
CA GLN A 175 15.53 -23.25 0.66
C GLN A 175 15.01 -22.94 -0.74
N VAL A 176 15.22 -21.70 -1.17
CA VAL A 176 14.99 -21.31 -2.56
C VAL A 176 16.28 -21.66 -3.32
N LEU A 177 16.16 -22.54 -4.32
CA LEU A 177 17.23 -22.76 -5.30
C LEU A 177 17.32 -21.51 -6.17
N PHE A 178 18.02 -20.49 -5.68
CA PHE A 178 18.33 -19.32 -6.47
C PHE A 178 19.43 -19.71 -7.44
N LYS A 179 19.06 -19.98 -8.69
CA LYS A 179 20.03 -20.00 -9.79
C LYS A 179 20.41 -18.56 -10.06
N GLU A 180 21.48 -18.14 -9.41
CA GLU A 180 22.13 -16.88 -9.69
C GLU A 180 22.57 -16.92 -11.16
N THR A 181 21.79 -16.29 -12.03
CA THR A 181 22.28 -15.85 -13.34
C THR A 181 23.17 -14.65 -13.08
N ALA A 182 24.27 -14.86 -12.37
CA ALA A 182 25.33 -13.87 -12.31
C ALA A 182 25.73 -13.60 -13.76
N PRO A 183 25.59 -12.37 -14.27
CA PRO A 183 26.20 -12.06 -15.54
C PRO A 183 27.69 -12.43 -15.42
N LYS A 184 28.22 -13.12 -16.43
CA LYS A 184 29.67 -13.41 -16.49
C LYS A 184 30.37 -12.08 -16.23
N LYS A 185 31.31 -12.03 -15.28
CA LYS A 185 32.19 -10.86 -15.11
C LYS A 185 32.67 -10.46 -16.49
N GLU A 186 32.16 -9.35 -16.99
CA GLU A 186 32.72 -8.77 -18.21
C GLU A 186 34.11 -8.32 -17.81
N ASP A 187 35.14 -8.87 -18.44
CA ASP A 187 36.47 -8.30 -18.44
C ASP A 187 36.40 -6.95 -19.15
N GLY A 188 35.88 -5.96 -18.42
CA GLY A 188 35.77 -4.60 -18.88
C GLY A 188 37.19 -4.08 -19.11
N LYS A 189 37.49 -3.71 -20.37
CA LYS A 189 38.67 -2.89 -20.66
C LYS A 189 38.69 -1.75 -19.65
N LYS A 190 39.82 -1.57 -18.95
CA LYS A 190 40.01 -0.46 -18.01
C LYS A 190 39.70 0.85 -18.73
N ARG A 191 38.50 1.40 -18.49
CA ARG A 191 38.12 2.72 -19.00
C ARG A 191 38.71 3.76 -18.06
N SER A 192 39.14 4.88 -18.62
CA SER A 192 39.44 6.07 -17.81
C SER A 192 38.16 6.48 -17.06
N PRO A 193 38.27 6.89 -15.79
CA PRO A 193 37.11 7.37 -15.05
C PRO A 193 36.53 8.58 -15.80
N GLN A 194 35.22 8.58 -16.00
CA GLN A 194 34.47 9.70 -16.57
C GLN A 194 33.70 10.38 -15.44
N LEU A 195 33.84 11.71 -15.35
CA LEU A 195 33.06 12.53 -14.45
C LEU A 195 31.87 13.10 -15.21
N ARG A 196 30.69 13.01 -14.62
CA ARG A 196 29.46 13.66 -15.06
C ARG A 196 28.95 14.58 -13.97
N VAL A 197 28.35 15.69 -14.35
CA VAL A 197 27.86 16.70 -13.41
C VAL A 197 26.38 16.91 -13.66
N LEU A 198 25.60 16.86 -12.57
CA LEU A 198 24.18 17.17 -12.59
C LEU A 198 23.96 18.64 -12.22
N CYS A 199 23.39 19.38 -13.17
CA CYS A 199 23.09 20.80 -13.12
C CYS A 199 21.58 21.01 -12.97
N ARG A 200 21.19 21.94 -12.10
CA ARG A 200 19.80 22.31 -11.81
C ARG A 200 19.41 23.70 -12.28
N THR A 201 20.38 24.46 -12.79
CA THR A 201 20.15 25.79 -13.39
C THR A 201 20.96 25.94 -14.68
N LEU A 202 20.57 26.90 -15.52
CA LEU A 202 21.29 27.19 -16.76
C LEU A 202 22.71 27.71 -16.49
N GLU A 203 22.90 28.52 -15.45
CA GLU A 203 24.22 29.01 -15.03
C GLU A 203 25.13 27.86 -14.62
N GLN A 204 24.59 26.81 -14.01
CA GLN A 204 25.35 25.59 -13.69
C GLN A 204 25.72 24.81 -14.96
N VAL A 205 24.84 24.76 -15.96
CA VAL A 205 25.17 24.13 -17.26
C VAL A 205 26.28 24.92 -17.95
N GLU A 206 26.22 26.25 -17.96
CA GLU A 206 27.25 27.13 -18.51
C GLU A 206 28.60 26.93 -17.82
N ALA A 207 28.61 26.95 -16.49
CA ALA A 207 29.81 26.71 -15.71
C ALA A 207 30.39 25.31 -15.98
N ALA A 208 29.55 24.27 -16.02
CA ALA A 208 29.98 22.90 -16.30
C ALA A 208 30.53 22.75 -17.73
N ALA A 209 29.92 23.44 -18.70
CA ALA A 209 30.33 23.42 -20.09
C ALA A 209 31.74 24.03 -20.31
N GLY A 210 32.14 25.00 -19.48
CA GLY A 210 33.50 25.54 -19.45
C GLY A 210 34.57 24.61 -18.86
N THR A 211 34.23 23.40 -18.41
CA THR A 211 35.17 22.46 -17.76
C THR A 211 35.61 21.32 -18.68
N LYS A 212 36.37 20.35 -18.14
CA LYS A 212 36.78 19.12 -18.84
C LYS A 212 35.73 18.00 -18.81
N VAL A 213 34.58 18.21 -18.19
CA VAL A 213 33.48 17.23 -18.18
C VAL A 213 32.99 16.99 -19.60
N GLU A 214 32.74 15.73 -19.95
CA GLU A 214 32.29 15.34 -21.30
C GLU A 214 30.76 15.36 -21.44
N GLU A 215 30.05 15.10 -20.34
CA GLU A 215 28.60 14.92 -20.31
C GLU A 215 27.98 15.61 -19.09
N ILE A 216 26.95 16.42 -19.35
CA ILE A 216 26.19 17.18 -18.34
C ILE A 216 24.81 16.55 -18.20
N TYR A 217 24.34 16.36 -16.98
CA TYR A 217 22.95 16.03 -16.70
C TYR A 217 22.19 17.30 -16.35
N ALA A 218 21.06 17.57 -17.00
CA ALA A 218 20.19 18.69 -16.64
C ALA A 218 18.92 18.18 -15.93
N ASP A 219 18.67 18.71 -14.73
CA ASP A 219 17.56 18.37 -13.85
C ASP A 219 16.86 19.65 -13.42
N PHE A 220 15.97 20.15 -14.28
CA PHE A 220 15.29 21.43 -14.08
C PHE A 220 13.87 21.24 -13.59
N GLU A 221 13.38 22.22 -12.84
CA GLU A 221 11.99 22.28 -12.40
C GLU A 221 11.02 22.40 -13.59
N PHE A 222 11.40 23.20 -14.60
CA PHE A 222 10.57 23.42 -15.78
C PHE A 222 11.21 22.85 -17.05
N VAL A 223 10.51 21.92 -17.69
CA VAL A 223 10.92 21.26 -18.95
C VAL A 223 11.13 22.27 -20.10
N LYS A 224 10.50 23.46 -20.02
CA LYS A 224 10.64 24.54 -21.02
C LYS A 224 12.07 25.07 -21.13
N ASP A 225 12.90 24.90 -20.10
CA ASP A 225 14.27 25.42 -20.05
C ASP A 225 15.27 24.43 -20.68
N TYR A 226 14.86 23.19 -20.95
CA TYR A 226 15.72 22.17 -21.56
C TYR A 226 16.26 22.52 -22.95
N PRO A 227 15.47 23.07 -23.90
CA PRO A 227 16.01 23.46 -25.21
C PRO A 227 17.18 24.44 -25.11
N GLN A 228 17.13 25.37 -24.15
CA GLN A 228 18.22 26.33 -23.93
C GLN A 228 19.47 25.65 -23.35
N ALA A 229 19.30 24.74 -22.39
CA ALA A 229 20.44 23.97 -21.86
C ALA A 229 21.09 23.10 -22.93
N VAL A 230 20.29 22.49 -23.82
CA VAL A 230 20.81 21.70 -24.93
C VAL A 230 21.65 22.55 -25.87
N ALA A 231 21.11 23.70 -26.30
CA ALA A 231 21.84 24.64 -27.16
C ALA A 231 23.18 25.07 -26.52
N LEU A 232 23.17 25.42 -25.23
CA LEU A 232 24.36 25.88 -24.52
C LEU A 232 25.44 24.78 -24.40
N ALA A 233 25.03 23.55 -24.08
CA ALA A 233 25.96 22.43 -24.00
C ALA A 233 26.56 22.09 -25.37
N HIS A 234 25.74 22.07 -26.42
CA HIS A 234 26.17 21.76 -27.77
C HIS A 234 27.10 22.83 -28.37
N GLU A 235 26.87 24.11 -28.08
CA GLU A 235 27.76 25.21 -28.50
C GLU A 235 29.20 25.03 -27.98
N GLN A 236 29.33 24.46 -26.77
CA GLN A 236 30.63 24.16 -26.14
C GLN A 236 31.14 22.73 -26.44
N GLY A 237 30.50 22.01 -27.37
CA GLY A 237 30.87 20.65 -27.75
C GLY A 237 30.68 19.61 -26.64
N LYS A 238 29.77 19.86 -25.70
CA LYS A 238 29.44 18.94 -24.60
C LYS A 238 28.21 18.10 -24.93
N LYS A 239 28.19 16.87 -24.42
CA LYS A 239 26.96 16.06 -24.40
C LYS A 239 26.05 16.51 -23.28
N ILE A 240 24.76 16.41 -23.49
CA ILE A 240 23.75 16.70 -22.48
C ILE A 240 22.68 15.62 -22.41
N THR A 241 22.39 15.19 -21.19
CA THR A 241 21.36 14.22 -20.86
C THR A 241 20.31 14.90 -20.01
N LEU A 242 19.03 14.76 -20.36
CA LEU A 242 17.93 15.43 -19.65
C LEU A 242 17.24 14.48 -18.68
N ALA A 243 16.99 14.94 -17.46
CA ALA A 243 16.31 14.15 -16.44
C ALA A 243 14.79 14.15 -16.64
N THR A 244 14.17 12.98 -16.47
CA THR A 244 12.71 12.90 -16.37
C THR A 244 12.24 13.37 -15.00
N PRO A 245 10.98 13.82 -14.86
CA PRO A 245 10.37 14.04 -13.55
C PRO A 245 10.49 12.80 -12.65
N ARG A 246 10.59 13.01 -11.32
CA ARG A 246 10.61 11.90 -10.35
C ARG A 246 9.22 11.34 -10.12
N VAL A 247 8.23 12.21 -9.98
CA VAL A 247 6.81 11.86 -9.97
C VAL A 247 6.28 12.03 -11.39
N HIS A 248 5.54 11.04 -11.88
CA HIS A 248 4.90 11.06 -13.20
C HIS A 248 3.48 10.55 -13.07
N MET A 249 2.52 11.40 -13.41
CA MET A 249 1.10 11.14 -13.25
C MET A 249 0.43 10.80 -14.59
N PRO A 250 -0.74 10.13 -14.57
CA PRO A 250 -1.52 9.90 -15.78
C PRO A 250 -1.86 11.22 -16.50
N GLY A 251 -1.60 11.29 -17.81
CA GLY A 251 -1.83 12.49 -18.62
C GLY A 251 -0.60 13.39 -18.80
N GLU A 252 0.47 13.17 -18.06
CA GLU A 252 1.69 14.00 -18.07
C GLU A 252 2.73 13.61 -19.13
N ASN A 253 2.37 12.72 -20.06
CA ASN A 253 3.28 12.27 -21.14
C ASN A 253 3.80 13.42 -22.01
N GLY A 254 3.11 14.57 -22.03
CA GLY A 254 3.57 15.78 -22.71
C GLY A 254 4.95 16.27 -22.23
N PHE A 255 5.28 16.10 -20.94
CA PHE A 255 6.60 16.44 -20.41
C PHE A 255 7.68 15.52 -20.99
N LEU A 256 7.44 14.21 -21.00
CA LEU A 256 8.37 13.22 -21.56
C LEU A 256 8.57 13.39 -23.07
N GLN A 257 7.52 13.76 -23.81
CA GLN A 257 7.62 14.12 -25.22
C GLN A 257 8.42 15.39 -25.45
N SER A 258 8.27 16.39 -24.57
CA SER A 258 9.00 17.65 -24.68
C SER A 258 10.50 17.47 -24.48
N ILE A 259 10.91 16.52 -23.64
CA ILE A 259 12.32 16.09 -23.51
C ILE A 259 12.89 15.60 -24.85
N LEU A 260 12.15 14.76 -25.60
CA LEU A 260 12.60 14.30 -26.93
C LEU A 260 12.72 15.46 -27.92
N LYS A 261 11.75 16.38 -27.90
CA LYS A 261 11.75 17.56 -28.77
C LYS A 261 12.91 18.51 -28.52
N ALA A 262 13.46 18.52 -27.29
CA ALA A 262 14.65 19.29 -26.97
C ALA A 262 15.93 18.73 -27.61
N ASN A 263 15.88 17.54 -28.23
CA ASN A 263 16.98 16.88 -28.93
C ASN A 263 18.27 16.69 -28.08
N PRO A 264 18.18 16.05 -26.91
CA PRO A 264 19.35 15.77 -26.08
C PRO A 264 20.16 14.59 -26.60
N ASP A 265 21.35 14.37 -26.01
CA ASP A 265 22.23 13.23 -26.32
C ASP A 265 21.87 11.97 -25.52
N GLY A 266 20.99 12.10 -24.52
CA GLY A 266 20.54 11.01 -23.66
C GLY A 266 19.41 11.42 -22.73
N ILE A 267 18.80 10.43 -22.07
CA ILE A 267 17.71 10.67 -21.12
C ILE A 267 18.01 9.98 -19.79
N LEU A 268 17.96 10.75 -18.69
CA LEU A 268 18.15 10.27 -17.33
C LEU A 268 16.78 9.92 -16.71
N ILE A 269 16.47 8.64 -16.67
CA ILE A 269 15.21 8.05 -16.24
C ILE A 269 15.13 7.91 -14.72
N ARG A 270 14.09 8.49 -14.14
CA ARG A 270 13.91 8.57 -12.68
C ARG A 270 12.81 7.70 -12.11
N ASN A 271 11.97 7.09 -12.95
CA ASN A 271 10.93 6.15 -12.55
C ASN A 271 10.62 5.14 -13.68
N MET A 272 9.85 4.11 -13.33
CA MET A 272 9.44 3.07 -14.29
C MET A 272 8.53 3.59 -15.41
N ALA A 273 7.77 4.66 -15.17
CA ALA A 273 6.91 5.24 -16.20
C ALA A 273 7.76 5.83 -17.35
N GLY A 274 8.89 6.48 -17.04
CA GLY A 274 9.86 6.94 -18.02
C GLY A 274 10.45 5.78 -18.84
N VAL A 275 10.87 4.68 -18.20
CA VAL A 275 11.37 3.49 -18.90
C VAL A 275 10.32 3.00 -19.91
N TYR A 276 9.10 2.77 -19.44
CA TYR A 276 8.02 2.25 -20.27
C TYR A 276 7.65 3.19 -21.42
N PHE A 277 7.59 4.50 -21.15
CA PHE A 277 7.26 5.50 -22.15
C PHE A 277 8.28 5.50 -23.30
N TYR A 278 9.57 5.63 -23.01
CA TYR A 278 10.60 5.72 -24.05
C TYR A 278 10.85 4.41 -24.81
N GLN A 279 10.66 3.27 -24.14
CA GLN A 279 10.63 1.98 -24.83
C GLN A 279 9.49 1.91 -25.85
N LYS A 280 8.29 2.37 -25.46
CA LYS A 280 7.11 2.36 -26.33
C LYS A 280 7.26 3.32 -27.51
N GLU A 281 7.84 4.50 -27.29
CA GLU A 281 8.13 5.47 -28.35
C GLU A 281 9.27 5.01 -29.28
N GLY A 282 10.08 4.03 -28.88
CA GLY A 282 11.16 3.48 -29.71
C GLY A 282 12.31 4.45 -29.96
N THR A 283 12.60 5.33 -28.99
CA THR A 283 13.71 6.28 -29.09
C THR A 283 15.05 5.57 -29.28
N GLN A 284 15.92 6.16 -30.10
CA GLN A 284 17.30 5.70 -30.29
C GLN A 284 18.29 6.37 -29.32
N LEU A 285 17.81 7.33 -28.51
CA LEU A 285 18.63 7.98 -27.51
C LEU A 285 18.99 6.99 -26.39
N PRO A 286 20.23 7.02 -25.88
CA PRO A 286 20.62 6.21 -24.75
C PRO A 286 19.81 6.61 -23.51
N LEU A 287 19.32 5.59 -22.81
CA LEU A 287 18.57 5.75 -21.58
C LEU A 287 19.45 5.38 -20.39
N TYR A 288 19.55 6.27 -19.41
CA TYR A 288 20.33 6.06 -18.18
C TYR A 288 19.41 6.06 -16.97
N GLY A 289 19.54 5.10 -16.08
CA GLY A 289 18.75 5.03 -14.85
C GLY A 289 19.36 5.86 -13.73
N ASP A 290 18.60 6.76 -13.14
CA ASP A 290 19.03 7.55 -11.99
C ASP A 290 18.83 6.80 -10.66
N PHE A 291 19.40 7.33 -9.58
CA PHE A 291 19.34 6.75 -8.24
C PHE A 291 17.90 6.51 -7.74
N SER A 292 16.93 7.32 -8.21
CA SER A 292 15.52 7.26 -7.79
C SER A 292 14.78 6.03 -8.31
N LEU A 293 15.42 5.21 -9.15
CA LEU A 293 14.93 3.88 -9.51
C LEU A 293 15.06 2.86 -8.37
N ASN A 294 15.65 3.25 -7.23
CA ASN A 294 15.78 2.43 -6.02
C ASN A 294 16.51 1.10 -6.27
N ILE A 295 17.57 1.15 -7.09
CA ILE A 295 18.36 -0.03 -7.44
C ILE A 295 19.25 -0.40 -6.26
N ALA A 296 18.83 -1.41 -5.50
CA ALA A 296 19.48 -1.81 -4.24
C ALA A 296 20.30 -3.12 -4.31
N ASN A 297 20.31 -3.81 -5.45
CA ASN A 297 21.10 -5.02 -5.66
C ASN A 297 21.34 -5.27 -7.15
N HIS A 298 22.20 -6.26 -7.46
CA HIS A 298 22.57 -6.61 -8.83
C HIS A 298 21.39 -7.13 -9.67
N LEU A 299 20.36 -7.75 -9.05
CA LEU A 299 19.16 -8.21 -9.76
C LEU A 299 18.32 -7.05 -10.26
N ALA A 300 18.13 -6.03 -9.42
CA ALA A 300 17.46 -4.79 -9.82
C ALA A 300 18.25 -4.10 -10.94
N ALA A 301 19.59 -4.02 -10.83
CA ALA A 301 20.42 -3.46 -11.89
C ALA A 301 20.21 -4.21 -13.23
N ASN A 302 20.30 -5.54 -13.22
CA ASN A 302 20.08 -6.36 -14.42
C ASN A 302 18.67 -6.18 -14.99
N LEU A 303 17.64 -6.16 -14.15
CA LEU A 303 16.25 -5.96 -14.56
C LEU A 303 16.04 -4.68 -15.39
N PHE A 304 16.75 -3.62 -15.02
CA PHE A 304 16.69 -2.31 -15.65
C PHE A 304 17.52 -2.25 -16.93
N LEU A 305 18.69 -2.88 -16.92
CA LEU A 305 19.56 -2.99 -18.11
C LEU A 305 18.92 -3.86 -19.19
N ASP A 306 18.27 -4.96 -18.81
CA ASP A 306 17.48 -5.82 -19.71
C ASP A 306 16.26 -5.09 -20.27
N ARG A 307 15.81 -4.02 -19.60
CA ARG A 307 14.82 -3.06 -20.11
C ARG A 307 15.44 -1.93 -20.93
N GLY A 308 16.66 -2.11 -21.45
CA GLY A 308 17.25 -1.18 -22.40
C GLY A 308 17.85 0.08 -21.79
N LEU A 309 18.00 0.15 -20.45
CA LEU A 309 18.91 1.14 -19.86
C LEU A 309 20.35 0.74 -20.17
N GLU A 310 21.18 1.70 -20.57
CA GLU A 310 22.60 1.46 -20.86
C GLU A 310 23.47 1.53 -19.61
N ARG A 311 23.06 2.33 -18.64
CA ARG A 311 23.76 2.59 -17.38
C ARG A 311 22.75 2.84 -16.27
N VAL A 312 23.11 2.49 -15.04
CA VAL A 312 22.25 2.68 -13.85
C VAL A 312 23.04 3.26 -12.69
N THR A 313 22.38 4.11 -11.91
CA THR A 313 22.90 4.67 -10.66
C THR A 313 22.28 3.93 -9.47
N PRO A 314 23.08 3.39 -8.53
CA PRO A 314 22.56 2.73 -7.33
C PRO A 314 21.74 3.66 -6.44
N SER A 315 20.84 3.09 -5.63
CA SER A 315 20.12 3.86 -4.61
C SER A 315 21.08 4.45 -3.56
N TYR A 316 20.65 5.54 -2.94
CA TYR A 316 21.34 6.13 -1.79
C TYR A 316 21.10 5.38 -0.48
N ASP A 317 20.22 4.40 -0.47
CA ASP A 317 19.94 3.57 0.72
C ASP A 317 21.02 2.50 0.98
N LEU A 318 21.95 2.31 0.03
CA LEU A 318 22.99 1.29 0.13
C LEU A 318 24.13 1.80 1.01
N ASN A 319 24.52 0.98 1.97
CA ASN A 319 25.81 1.15 2.61
C ASN A 319 26.97 0.69 1.69
N ILE A 320 28.20 0.99 2.08
CA ILE A 320 29.39 0.68 1.28
C ILE A 320 29.52 -0.82 0.97
N GLN A 321 29.18 -1.71 1.92
CA GLN A 321 29.28 -3.15 1.70
C GLN A 321 28.25 -3.62 0.67
N GLN A 322 27.01 -3.16 0.78
CA GLN A 322 25.95 -3.46 -0.19
C GLN A 322 26.29 -2.94 -1.60
N MET A 323 26.94 -1.77 -1.68
CA MET A 323 27.40 -1.21 -2.94
C MET A 323 28.51 -2.08 -3.57
N ILE A 324 29.48 -2.52 -2.76
CA ILE A 324 30.52 -3.47 -3.21
C ILE A 324 29.90 -4.79 -3.67
N ASP A 325 28.91 -5.32 -2.93
CA ASP A 325 28.22 -6.55 -3.27
C ASP A 325 27.44 -6.40 -4.59
N LEU A 326 26.73 -5.29 -4.79
CA LEU A 326 26.03 -4.95 -6.03
C LEU A 326 26.99 -4.91 -7.22
N ILE A 327 28.13 -4.21 -7.09
CA ILE A 327 29.11 -4.05 -8.17
C ILE A 327 29.83 -5.38 -8.47
N SER A 328 30.16 -6.15 -7.43
CA SER A 328 30.91 -7.41 -7.57
C SER A 328 30.09 -8.55 -8.19
N HIS A 329 28.78 -8.56 -7.96
CA HIS A 329 27.84 -9.56 -8.51
C HIS A 329 27.03 -9.03 -9.71
N GLY A 330 27.21 -7.75 -10.05
CA GLY A 330 26.48 -7.06 -11.09
C GLY A 330 27.35 -6.57 -12.26
N PRO A 331 26.73 -5.82 -13.19
CA PRO A 331 27.40 -5.30 -14.37
C PRO A 331 28.17 -4.01 -14.03
N ALA A 332 29.32 -4.15 -13.36
CA ALA A 332 30.14 -3.04 -12.90
C ALA A 332 30.43 -1.97 -13.97
N SER A 333 30.62 -2.37 -15.23
CA SER A 333 30.86 -1.48 -16.38
C SER A 333 29.68 -0.55 -16.72
N LYS A 334 28.48 -0.87 -16.22
CA LYS A 334 27.22 -0.16 -16.44
C LYS A 334 26.67 0.50 -15.18
N VAL A 335 27.47 0.59 -14.11
CA VAL A 335 27.09 1.26 -12.87
C VAL A 335 27.76 2.64 -12.81
N GLU A 336 26.96 3.67 -12.53
CA GLU A 336 27.44 5.03 -12.25
C GLU A 336 27.35 5.33 -10.76
N LEU A 337 28.44 5.80 -10.16
CA LEU A 337 28.49 6.10 -8.73
C LEU A 337 28.42 7.61 -8.49
N VAL A 338 27.54 8.00 -7.56
CA VAL A 338 27.42 9.38 -7.10
C VAL A 338 28.43 9.60 -5.97
N ILE A 339 29.46 10.40 -6.25
CA ILE A 339 30.55 10.68 -5.29
C ILE A 339 30.34 11.96 -4.47
N HIS A 340 29.49 12.87 -4.94
CA HIS A 340 29.19 14.12 -4.27
C HIS A 340 27.80 14.61 -4.65
N GLN A 341 26.97 14.92 -3.65
CA GLN A 341 25.64 15.46 -3.88
C GLN A 341 25.03 16.09 -2.62
N HIS A 342 23.98 16.86 -2.82
CA HIS A 342 23.06 17.24 -1.76
C HIS A 342 21.89 16.24 -1.70
N LEU A 343 21.86 15.41 -0.65
CA LEU A 343 20.80 14.40 -0.45
C LEU A 343 19.45 15.09 -0.19
N PRO A 344 18.43 14.89 -1.03
CA PRO A 344 17.08 15.36 -0.74
C PRO A 344 16.49 14.52 0.39
N MET A 345 15.93 15.14 1.44
CA MET A 345 15.25 14.40 2.52
C MET A 345 13.93 13.81 2.04
N PHE A 346 13.12 14.62 1.33
CA PHE A 346 11.83 14.22 0.78
C PHE A 346 11.64 14.86 -0.60
N HIS A 347 10.88 14.19 -1.44
CA HIS A 347 10.40 14.73 -2.70
C HIS A 347 8.88 14.55 -2.72
N THR A 348 8.15 15.65 -2.81
CA THR A 348 6.68 15.65 -2.85
C THR A 348 6.24 16.32 -4.15
N GLU A 349 5.18 15.80 -4.75
CA GLU A 349 4.55 16.43 -5.91
C GLU A 349 3.99 17.81 -5.52
N HIS A 350 3.24 17.84 -4.41
CA HIS A 350 2.63 19.06 -3.94
C HIS A 350 3.55 19.82 -2.99
N CYS A 351 3.49 21.15 -3.08
CA CYS A 351 4.02 22.00 -2.03
C CYS A 351 3.15 21.84 -0.80
N ILE A 352 3.66 21.15 0.24
CA ILE A 352 2.95 20.91 1.50
C ILE A 352 2.42 22.23 2.10
N TYR A 353 3.14 23.34 1.91
CA TYR A 353 2.68 24.66 2.36
C TYR A 353 1.49 25.18 1.54
N CYS A 354 1.49 25.02 0.22
CA CYS A 354 0.35 25.43 -0.60
C CYS A 354 -0.88 24.57 -0.27
N THR A 355 -0.71 23.24 -0.25
CA THR A 355 -1.81 22.29 -0.07
C THR A 355 -2.41 22.31 1.34
N PHE A 356 -1.60 22.52 2.39
CA PHE A 356 -2.08 22.44 3.78
C PHE A 356 -2.08 23.78 4.54
N LEU A 357 -1.32 24.77 4.09
CA LEU A 357 -1.11 26.03 4.81
C LEU A 357 -1.50 27.26 3.99
N SER A 358 -2.13 27.07 2.82
CA SER A 358 -2.69 28.16 2.01
C SER A 358 -4.12 27.82 1.56
N GLU A 359 -4.90 28.85 1.22
CA GLU A 359 -6.20 28.69 0.57
C GLU A 359 -6.07 28.49 -0.96
N GLY A 360 -4.84 28.37 -1.48
CA GLY A 360 -4.57 28.08 -2.87
C GLY A 360 -5.00 26.67 -3.23
N THR A 361 -5.77 26.52 -4.31
CA THR A 361 -6.08 25.20 -4.89
C THR A 361 -5.00 24.85 -5.91
N ASP A 362 -4.37 23.69 -5.72
CA ASP A 362 -3.37 23.13 -6.64
C ASP A 362 -3.98 22.98 -8.06
N TYR A 363 -3.43 23.70 -9.04
CA TYR A 363 -3.58 23.44 -10.49
C TYR A 363 -2.35 23.91 -11.24
#